data_AF-A0A4Z2HW42-F1
#
_entry.id   AF-A0A4Z2HW42-F1
#
_cell.length_a   1.000
_cell.length_b   1.000
_cell.length_c   1.000
_cell.angle_alpha   90.00
_cell.angle_beta   90.00
_cell.angle_gamma   90.00
#
_symmetry.space_group_name_H-M   'P 1'
#
loop_
_entity.id
_entity.type
_entity.pdbx_description
1 polymer ?
#
loop_
_entity_poly.entity_id
_entity_poly.type
_entity_poly.pdbx_seq_one_letter_code
_entity_poly.pdbx_strand_id
1 'polypeptide(L)'
;MVVSLIFILLLRYTAGVLLWLTIFGVITAVGFGIWHCWWEYSTLRGKAGGNVTISDIGFHTDFSIYLQLSQTWFIFMISLSVIEFIVVVMLIFLRKRIRIAIALLKEGSSFLASSGNAVYKVTPTDDTCMYANLTCSPKTFNQTNITKVCPGSQCMFAFYGGESVYHRYILVLHLCNLFVFLWLVNFVIALGQCTLAGAFASYYWALRKPKDIPAFPLYSSFSQAINYHTGSLAFGSLILSVVQIIRIVLEYLDHKLKGSQNRVARFVICCLKCCFWCLEHFLKFINRNAYIMIAIYGKSFCTSSKDAFSLLMRNVIRVAVLDKVTDFLLFLGRLLISGSVVLDVELNDGSPQRPFYMNHALKSILKKKNILKKTEI
;
A
#
# COMPACT_ATOMS: atom_id res chain seq x y z
N MET A 1 -5.02 17.23 16.57
CA MET A 1 -3.87 17.18 17.50
C MET A 1 -4.00 16.08 18.51
N VAL A 2 -5.02 16.05 19.39
CA VAL A 2 -5.17 14.98 20.40
C VAL A 2 -5.20 13.58 19.77
N VAL A 3 -5.92 13.36 18.66
CA VAL A 3 -5.92 12.07 17.95
C VAL A 3 -4.57 11.71 17.32
N SER A 4 -3.83 12.68 16.78
CA SER A 4 -2.50 12.46 16.19
C SER A 4 -1.42 12.24 17.26
N LEU A 5 -1.53 12.94 18.39
CA LEU A 5 -0.70 12.72 19.59
C LEU A 5 -1.03 11.38 20.22
N ILE A 6 -2.31 11.01 20.30
CA ILE A 6 -2.77 9.67 20.72
C ILE A 6 -2.27 8.61 19.73
N PHE A 7 -2.27 8.86 18.43
CA PHE A 7 -1.75 7.92 17.42
C PHE A 7 -0.23 7.77 17.53
N ILE A 8 0.53 8.84 17.74
CA ILE A 8 1.98 8.83 17.94
C ILE A 8 2.35 8.19 19.30
N LEU A 9 1.59 8.47 20.36
CA LEU A 9 1.72 7.84 21.68
C LEU A 9 1.29 6.36 21.65
N LEU A 10 0.25 6.02 20.89
CA LEU A 10 -0.13 4.64 20.62
C LEU A 10 0.98 3.96 19.84
N LEU A 11 1.57 4.54 18.80
CA LEU A 11 2.72 3.94 18.11
C LEU A 11 3.91 3.72 19.07
N ARG A 12 4.13 4.61 20.04
CA ARG A 12 5.18 4.46 21.07
C ARG A 12 5.00 3.21 21.96
N TYR A 13 3.77 2.88 22.34
CA TYR A 13 3.47 1.75 23.24
C TYR A 13 2.90 0.51 22.54
N THR A 14 2.29 0.68 21.38
CA THR A 14 1.53 -0.33 20.65
C THR A 14 2.14 -0.66 19.29
N ALA A 15 3.17 0.01 18.75
CA ALA A 15 3.73 -0.44 17.45
C ALA A 15 4.23 -1.89 17.49
N GLY A 16 4.82 -2.31 18.61
CA GLY A 16 5.14 -3.73 18.86
C GLY A 16 3.87 -4.57 19.02
N VAL A 17 2.95 -4.15 19.89
CA VAL A 17 1.72 -4.90 20.20
C VAL A 17 0.80 -5.04 18.98
N LEU A 18 0.59 -3.98 18.21
CA LEU A 18 -0.18 -3.90 16.96
C LEU A 18 0.44 -4.79 15.89
N LEU A 19 1.77 -4.78 15.74
CA LEU A 19 2.46 -5.61 14.76
C LEU A 19 2.40 -7.10 15.16
N TRP A 20 2.54 -7.42 16.46
CA TRP A 20 2.29 -8.78 16.93
C TRP A 20 0.81 -9.17 16.80
N LEU A 21 -0.14 -8.27 17.07
CA LEU A 21 -1.58 -8.48 16.90
C LEU A 21 -1.95 -8.75 15.45
N THR A 22 -1.37 -8.04 14.49
CA THR A 22 -1.62 -8.30 13.06
C THR A 22 -0.96 -9.59 12.61
N ILE A 23 0.25 -9.92 13.09
CA ILE A 23 0.88 -11.22 12.82
C ILE A 23 0.05 -12.37 13.37
N PHE A 24 -0.30 -12.33 14.67
CA PHE A 24 -1.14 -13.33 15.31
C PHE A 24 -2.53 -13.37 14.67
N GLY A 25 -3.09 -12.22 14.30
CA GLY A 25 -4.38 -12.12 13.61
C GLY A 25 -4.36 -12.81 12.25
N VAL A 26 -3.31 -12.61 11.44
CA VAL A 26 -3.15 -13.29 10.15
C VAL A 26 -2.95 -14.79 10.33
N ILE A 27 -2.11 -15.22 11.27
CA ILE A 27 -1.92 -16.65 11.57
C ILE A 27 -3.24 -17.28 12.04
N THR A 28 -3.97 -16.61 12.94
CA THR A 28 -5.25 -17.11 13.45
C THR A 28 -6.31 -17.17 12.35
N ALA A 29 -6.38 -16.17 11.47
CA ALA A 29 -7.31 -16.16 10.34
C ALA A 29 -7.02 -17.28 9.34
N VAL A 30 -5.75 -17.52 9.02
CA VAL A 30 -5.34 -18.63 8.14
C VAL A 30 -5.58 -19.98 8.80
N GLY A 31 -5.21 -20.15 10.07
CA GLY A 31 -5.49 -21.34 10.87
C GLY A 31 -6.99 -21.64 10.98
N PHE A 32 -7.82 -20.60 11.14
CA PHE A 32 -9.28 -20.73 11.08
C PHE A 32 -9.75 -21.19 9.69
N GLY A 33 -9.14 -20.67 8.61
CA GLY A 33 -9.40 -21.13 7.25
C GLY A 33 -9.07 -22.61 7.05
N ILE A 34 -7.95 -23.09 7.60
CA ILE A 34 -7.57 -24.52 7.57
C ILE A 34 -8.57 -25.36 8.35
N TRP A 35 -8.94 -24.93 9.55
CA TRP A 35 -9.95 -25.61 10.37
C TRP A 35 -11.32 -25.67 9.67
N HIS A 36 -11.76 -24.58 9.07
CA HIS A 36 -13.01 -24.54 8.30
C HIS A 36 -12.94 -25.47 7.09
N CYS A 37 -11.83 -25.48 6.34
CA CYS A 37 -11.65 -26.40 5.23
C CYS A 37 -11.65 -27.86 5.67
N TRP A 38 -11.08 -28.17 6.84
CA TRP A 38 -11.13 -29.50 7.44
C TRP A 38 -12.55 -29.91 7.82
N TRP A 39 -13.28 -29.01 8.48
CA TRP A 39 -14.67 -29.25 8.88
C TRP A 39 -15.54 -29.59 7.65
N GLU A 40 -15.47 -28.77 6.61
CA GLU A 40 -16.26 -28.96 5.40
C GLU A 40 -15.82 -30.21 4.61
N TYR A 41 -14.51 -30.47 4.53
CA TYR A 41 -13.96 -31.71 3.97
C TYR A 41 -14.53 -32.95 4.68
N SER A 42 -14.50 -32.97 6.01
CA SER A 42 -14.99 -34.09 6.82
C SER A 42 -16.50 -34.31 6.66
N THR A 43 -17.27 -33.22 6.53
CA THR A 43 -18.72 -33.25 6.35
C THR A 43 -19.10 -33.79 4.96
N LEU A 44 -18.41 -33.34 3.90
CA LEU A 44 -18.69 -33.75 2.53
C LEU A 44 -18.22 -35.17 2.22
N ARG A 45 -17.16 -35.66 2.89
CA ARG A 45 -16.68 -37.04 2.77
C ARG A 45 -17.70 -38.06 3.31
N GLY A 46 -18.58 -37.66 4.23
CA GLY A 46 -19.64 -38.51 4.79
C GLY A 46 -20.93 -38.57 3.97
N LYS A 47 -21.09 -37.75 2.92
CA LYS A 47 -22.30 -37.69 2.09
C LYS A 47 -22.14 -38.49 0.79
N ALA A 48 -23.15 -39.28 0.42
CA ALA A 48 -23.18 -39.98 -0.87
C ALA A 48 -23.19 -38.95 -2.03
N GLY A 49 -22.19 -39.04 -2.92
CA GLY A 49 -22.00 -38.10 -4.05
C GLY A 49 -20.95 -36.99 -3.82
N GLY A 50 -20.41 -36.82 -2.61
CA GLY A 50 -19.35 -35.83 -2.33
C GLY A 50 -17.92 -36.28 -2.69
N ASN A 51 -17.76 -37.53 -3.10
CA ASN A 51 -16.48 -38.21 -3.34
C ASN A 51 -16.21 -38.44 -4.84
N VAL A 52 -16.73 -37.55 -5.69
CA VAL A 52 -16.51 -37.56 -7.14
C VAL A 52 -15.25 -36.75 -7.45
N THR A 53 -14.42 -37.22 -8.37
CA THR A 53 -13.17 -36.52 -8.68
C THR A 53 -13.41 -35.33 -9.60
N ILE A 54 -12.59 -34.27 -9.46
CA ILE A 54 -12.69 -33.08 -10.32
C ILE A 54 -12.58 -33.44 -11.82
N SER A 55 -11.87 -34.52 -12.14
CA SER A 55 -11.75 -35.07 -13.50
C SER A 55 -13.05 -35.63 -14.07
N ASP A 56 -13.97 -36.11 -13.24
CA ASP A 56 -15.21 -36.75 -13.70
C ASP A 56 -16.31 -35.74 -14.07
N ILE A 57 -16.21 -34.49 -13.56
CA ILE A 57 -17.27 -33.47 -13.68
C ILE A 57 -17.04 -32.54 -14.88
N GLY A 58 -15.81 -32.49 -15.41
CA GLY A 58 -15.44 -31.58 -16.50
C GLY A 58 -15.38 -30.11 -16.08
N PHE A 59 -14.94 -29.23 -16.99
CA PHE A 59 -14.80 -27.79 -16.72
C PHE A 59 -16.16 -27.09 -16.81
N HIS A 60 -16.79 -26.84 -15.66
CA HIS A 60 -17.95 -25.95 -15.52
C HIS A 60 -17.54 -24.56 -15.01
N THR A 61 -18.28 -23.51 -15.38
CA THR A 61 -18.06 -22.12 -14.92
C THR A 61 -18.69 -21.81 -13.56
N ASP A 62 -19.54 -22.70 -13.06
CA ASP A 62 -20.23 -22.52 -11.79
C ASP A 62 -19.39 -22.99 -10.61
N PHE A 63 -18.80 -22.02 -9.89
CA PHE A 63 -17.94 -22.27 -8.73
C PHE A 63 -18.63 -23.01 -7.59
N SER A 64 -19.96 -22.90 -7.47
CA SER A 64 -20.75 -23.60 -6.46
C SER A 64 -20.62 -25.12 -6.56
N ILE A 65 -20.42 -25.66 -7.76
CA ILE A 65 -20.26 -27.10 -8.01
C ILE A 65 -18.94 -27.60 -7.40
N TYR A 66 -17.85 -26.85 -7.58
CA TYR A 66 -16.54 -27.20 -7.01
C TYR A 66 -16.51 -27.06 -5.48
N LEU A 67 -17.31 -26.15 -4.91
CA LEU A 67 -17.44 -25.99 -3.45
C LEU A 67 -18.23 -27.13 -2.80
N GLN A 68 -19.00 -27.91 -3.55
CA GLN A 68 -19.70 -29.11 -3.05
C GLN A 68 -18.82 -30.38 -3.07
N LEU A 69 -17.60 -30.30 -3.63
CA LEU A 69 -16.68 -31.43 -3.74
C LEU A 69 -15.73 -31.53 -2.54
N SER A 70 -15.62 -32.71 -1.95
CA SER A 70 -14.67 -32.97 -0.87
C SER A 70 -13.21 -32.76 -1.31
N GLN A 71 -12.87 -33.14 -2.55
CA GLN A 71 -11.51 -33.00 -3.10
C GLN A 71 -11.03 -31.53 -3.12
N THR A 72 -11.92 -30.57 -3.38
CA THR A 72 -11.60 -29.13 -3.42
C THR A 72 -11.19 -28.60 -2.04
N TRP A 73 -11.94 -28.97 -0.99
CA TRP A 73 -11.63 -28.55 0.38
C TRP A 73 -10.33 -29.16 0.90
N PHE A 74 -9.99 -30.38 0.46
CA PHE A 74 -8.70 -31.00 0.75
C PHE A 74 -7.53 -30.24 0.10
N ILE A 75 -7.69 -29.81 -1.16
CA ILE A 75 -6.68 -29.00 -1.87
C ILE A 75 -6.53 -27.61 -1.21
N PHE A 76 -7.63 -26.98 -0.80
CA PHE A 76 -7.58 -25.71 -0.08
C PHE A 76 -6.90 -25.86 1.29
N MET A 77 -7.16 -26.95 2.00
CA MET A 77 -6.48 -27.23 3.27
C MET A 77 -4.96 -27.36 3.11
N ILE A 78 -4.50 -28.16 2.14
CA ILE A 78 -3.05 -28.33 1.87
C ILE A 78 -2.43 -27.00 1.45
N SER A 79 -3.06 -26.27 0.52
CA SER A 79 -2.52 -25.00 0.05
C SER A 79 -2.45 -23.93 1.16
N LEU A 80 -3.49 -23.80 2.00
CA LEU A 80 -3.48 -22.91 3.15
C LEU A 80 -2.42 -23.30 4.19
N SER A 81 -2.21 -24.60 4.44
CA SER A 81 -1.18 -25.09 5.37
C SER A 81 0.24 -24.77 4.91
N VAL A 82 0.52 -24.90 3.60
CA VAL A 82 1.81 -24.53 3.01
C VAL A 82 2.02 -23.02 3.08
N ILE A 83 1.00 -22.22 2.79
CA ILE A 83 1.06 -20.76 2.89
C ILE A 83 1.34 -20.33 4.33
N GLU A 84 0.66 -20.92 5.33
CA GLU A 84 0.90 -20.63 6.74
C GLU A 84 2.34 -20.95 7.13
N PHE A 85 2.85 -22.11 6.74
CA PHE A 85 4.24 -22.51 7.01
C PHE A 85 5.25 -21.52 6.42
N ILE A 86 5.07 -21.11 5.16
CA ILE A 86 5.93 -20.12 4.49
C ILE A 86 5.89 -18.78 5.22
N VAL A 87 4.69 -18.31 5.61
CA VAL A 87 4.52 -17.05 6.34
C VAL A 87 5.23 -17.12 7.69
N VAL A 88 5.09 -18.21 8.44
CA VAL A 88 5.77 -18.41 9.74
C VAL A 88 7.29 -18.43 9.57
N VAL A 89 7.81 -19.17 8.57
CA VAL A 89 9.25 -19.23 8.28
C VAL A 89 9.79 -17.84 7.88
N MET A 90 9.08 -17.11 7.03
CA MET A 90 9.45 -15.74 6.65
C MET A 90 9.49 -14.81 7.87
N LEU A 91 8.50 -14.89 8.77
CA LEU A 91 8.45 -14.11 10.00
C LEU A 91 9.61 -14.44 10.95
N ILE A 92 10.01 -15.72 11.04
CA ILE A 92 11.17 -16.16 11.82
C ILE A 92 12.45 -15.51 11.28
N PHE A 93 12.68 -15.56 9.96
CA PHE A 93 13.86 -14.95 9.33
C PHE A 93 13.89 -13.42 9.48
N LEU A 94 12.72 -12.77 9.40
CA LEU A 94 12.61 -11.32 9.50
C LEU A 94 12.59 -10.81 10.95
N ARG A 95 12.54 -11.68 11.97
CA ARG A 95 12.48 -11.30 13.40
C ARG A 95 13.54 -10.28 13.83
N LYS A 96 14.77 -10.38 13.30
CA LYS A 96 15.84 -9.41 13.60
C LYS A 96 15.55 -8.05 12.96
N ARG A 97 15.09 -8.03 11.69
CA ARG A 97 14.74 -6.80 10.96
C ARG A 97 13.50 -6.12 11.56
N ILE A 98 12.49 -6.89 11.95
CA ILE A 98 11.27 -6.40 12.59
C ILE A 98 11.60 -5.68 13.92
N ARG A 99 12.50 -6.25 14.74
CA ARG A 99 12.95 -5.59 15.98
C ARG A 99 13.64 -4.24 15.73
N ILE A 100 14.48 -4.17 14.70
CA ILE A 100 15.14 -2.91 14.30
C ILE A 100 14.11 -1.89 13.83
N ALA A 101 13.14 -2.31 13.01
CA ALA A 101 12.06 -1.43 12.54
C ALA A 101 11.20 -0.89 13.69
N ILE A 102 10.86 -1.73 14.68
CA ILE A 102 10.13 -1.32 15.88
C ILE A 102 10.96 -0.32 16.70
N ALA A 103 12.27 -0.56 16.86
CA ALA A 103 13.15 0.38 17.56
C ALA A 103 13.22 1.72 16.84
N LEU A 104 13.38 1.74 15.52
CA LEU A 104 13.39 2.96 14.71
C LEU A 104 12.07 3.72 14.77
N LEU A 105 10.92 3.03 14.74
CA LEU A 105 9.61 3.65 14.91
C LEU A 105 9.41 4.24 16.32
N LYS A 106 9.93 3.55 17.34
CA LYS A 106 9.90 4.02 18.73
C LYS A 106 10.76 5.26 18.94
N GLU A 107 11.98 5.26 18.40
CA GLU A 107 12.88 6.42 18.47
C GLU A 107 12.35 7.59 17.61
N GLY A 108 11.85 7.30 16.40
CA GLY A 108 11.24 8.32 15.54
C GLY A 108 10.03 8.99 16.18
N SER A 109 9.16 8.22 16.84
CA SER A 109 8.01 8.77 17.58
C SER A 109 8.42 9.51 18.84
N SER A 110 9.44 9.05 19.56
CA SER A 110 10.00 9.74 20.73
C SER A 110 10.62 11.08 20.34
N PHE A 111 11.43 11.09 19.29
CA PHE A 111 12.02 12.30 18.72
C PHE A 111 10.95 13.29 18.26
N LEU A 112 9.92 12.84 17.52
CA LEU A 112 8.81 13.70 17.10
C LEU A 112 8.02 14.29 18.28
N ALA A 113 7.90 13.55 19.38
CA ALA A 113 7.22 14.03 20.59
C ALA A 113 8.08 15.00 21.41
N SER A 114 9.42 14.88 21.35
CA SER A 114 10.37 15.72 22.10
C SER A 114 11.09 16.77 21.26
N SER A 115 10.83 16.85 19.95
CA SER A 115 11.53 17.78 19.03
C SER A 115 11.09 19.23 19.22
N GLY A 116 10.03 19.48 20.00
CA GLY A 116 9.62 20.84 20.37
C GLY A 116 10.50 21.42 21.47
N ASN A 117 10.76 22.73 21.43
CA ASN A 117 11.42 23.42 22.54
C ASN A 117 10.56 23.34 23.81
N ALA A 118 11.15 22.98 24.95
CA ALA A 118 10.46 22.93 26.23
C ALA A 118 10.09 24.35 26.68
N VAL A 119 8.80 24.60 26.92
CA VAL A 119 8.31 25.87 27.45
C VAL A 119 7.97 25.71 28.93
N TYR A 120 8.55 26.57 29.74
CA TYR A 120 8.30 26.65 31.17
C TYR A 120 7.46 27.90 31.46
N LYS A 121 6.48 27.77 32.35
CA LYS A 121 5.59 28.86 32.75
C LYS A 121 5.65 29.08 34.25
N VAL A 122 5.46 30.33 34.67
CA VAL A 122 5.41 30.70 36.08
C VAL A 122 4.08 30.24 36.68
N THR A 123 4.17 29.41 37.72
CA THR A 123 3.05 28.96 38.55
C THR A 123 3.14 29.67 39.90
N PRO A 124 2.33 30.72 40.12
CA PRO A 124 2.32 31.41 41.41
C PRO A 124 1.55 30.60 42.45
N THR A 125 1.89 30.79 43.73
CA THR A 125 1.13 30.28 44.88
C THR A 125 -0.05 31.18 45.26
N ASP A 126 -0.03 32.42 44.80
CA ASP A 126 -1.08 33.44 45.01
C ASP A 126 -1.69 33.81 43.65
N ASP A 127 -3.02 33.67 43.53
CA ASP A 127 -3.77 33.94 42.30
C ASP A 127 -3.75 35.42 41.88
N THR A 128 -3.30 36.32 42.75
CA THR A 128 -3.18 37.77 42.46
C THR A 128 -1.87 38.16 41.76
N CYS A 129 -0.96 37.22 41.50
CA CYS A 129 0.34 37.51 40.91
C CYS A 129 0.25 37.95 39.43
N MET A 130 0.76 39.15 39.12
CA MET A 130 0.78 39.71 37.76
C MET A 130 1.63 38.92 36.75
N TYR A 131 2.52 38.04 37.23
CA TYR A 131 3.41 37.22 36.40
C TYR A 131 2.88 35.81 36.12
N ALA A 132 1.62 35.51 36.46
CA ALA A 132 1.00 34.22 36.19
C ALA A 132 1.03 33.87 34.68
N ASN A 133 1.33 32.61 34.34
CA ASN A 133 1.37 32.07 32.97
C ASN A 133 2.39 32.69 31.99
N LEU A 134 3.28 33.58 32.45
CA LEU A 134 4.40 34.06 31.65
C LEU A 134 5.48 32.99 31.45
N THR A 135 6.17 33.05 30.32
CA THR A 135 7.26 32.15 30.00
C THR A 135 8.50 32.49 30.83
N CYS A 136 9.12 31.46 31.40
CA CYS A 136 10.29 31.58 32.25
C CYS A 136 11.39 30.61 31.81
N SER A 137 12.64 30.89 32.21
CA SER A 137 13.75 29.98 32.03
C SER A 137 14.16 29.43 33.41
N PRO A 138 14.15 28.11 33.64
CA PRO A 138 14.46 27.52 34.94
C PRO A 138 15.83 27.93 35.47
N LYS A 139 16.80 28.17 34.58
CA LYS A 139 18.18 28.52 34.94
C LYS A 139 18.32 29.93 35.49
N THR A 140 17.51 30.88 35.01
CA THR A 140 17.61 32.30 35.39
C THR A 140 16.49 32.75 36.32
N PHE A 141 15.46 31.92 36.53
CA PHE A 141 14.26 32.28 37.30
C PHE A 141 14.55 32.81 38.71
N ASN A 142 15.46 32.18 39.45
CA ASN A 142 15.81 32.60 40.82
C ASN A 142 16.44 34.00 40.91
N GLN A 143 16.99 34.52 39.82
CA GLN A 143 17.63 35.83 39.76
C GLN A 143 16.69 36.94 39.26
N THR A 144 15.48 36.57 38.80
CA THR A 144 14.52 37.54 38.26
C THR A 144 13.77 38.28 39.35
N ASN A 145 13.19 39.44 39.03
CA ASN A 145 12.32 40.18 39.96
C ASN A 145 11.01 39.44 40.27
N ILE A 146 10.69 38.37 39.54
CA ILE A 146 9.45 37.60 39.70
C ILE A 146 9.40 36.92 41.08
N THR A 147 10.52 36.36 41.55
CA THR A 147 10.61 35.73 42.88
C THR A 147 10.53 36.74 44.02
N LYS A 148 10.87 38.02 43.77
CA LYS A 148 10.75 39.10 44.75
C LYS A 148 9.33 39.66 44.85
N VAL A 149 8.64 39.77 43.72
CA VAL A 149 7.27 40.30 43.64
C VAL A 149 6.23 39.24 44.03
N CYS A 150 6.45 37.98 43.65
CA CYS A 150 5.56 36.86 43.96
C CYS A 150 6.33 35.78 44.74
N PRO A 151 6.40 35.89 46.08
CA PRO A 151 7.11 34.90 46.91
C PRO A 151 6.43 33.53 46.81
N GLY A 152 7.22 32.48 46.57
CA GLY A 152 6.71 31.11 46.39
C GLY A 152 6.36 30.72 44.96
N SER A 153 6.44 31.64 43.99
CA SER A 153 6.26 31.31 42.57
C SER A 153 7.34 30.34 42.06
N GLN A 154 6.95 29.38 41.22
CA GLN A 154 7.85 28.38 40.65
C GLN A 154 7.81 28.41 39.11
N CYS A 155 8.95 28.19 38.47
CA CYS A 155 9.03 28.04 37.02
C CYS A 155 8.89 26.56 36.64
N MET A 156 7.66 26.15 36.33
CA MET A 156 7.34 24.75 36.06
C MET A 156 7.27 24.48 34.57
N PHE A 157 7.63 23.25 34.18
CA PHE A 157 7.44 22.80 32.81
C PHE A 157 5.95 22.81 32.46
N ALA A 158 5.59 23.46 31.36
CA ALA A 158 4.22 23.50 30.88
C ALA A 158 3.99 22.45 29.78
N PHE A 159 4.70 22.57 28.66
CA PHE A 159 4.59 21.65 27.53
C PHE A 159 5.79 21.77 26.57
N TYR A 160 5.96 20.77 25.71
CA TYR A 160 6.88 20.83 24.58
C TYR A 160 6.18 21.53 23.40
N GLY A 161 6.77 22.63 22.93
CA GLY A 161 6.25 23.42 21.82
C GLY A 161 6.15 24.91 22.17
N GLY A 162 6.48 25.78 21.21
CA GLY A 162 6.49 27.24 21.42
C GLY A 162 5.13 27.90 21.15
N GLU A 163 4.96 29.14 21.59
CA GLU A 163 3.88 30.03 21.10
C GLU A 163 4.23 30.65 19.73
N SER A 164 5.16 30.04 18.98
CA SER A 164 5.57 30.55 17.68
C SER A 164 4.48 30.35 16.63
N VAL A 165 4.48 31.21 15.61
CA VAL A 165 3.57 31.17 14.46
C VAL A 165 3.44 29.74 13.88
N TYR A 166 4.55 29.00 13.83
CA TYR A 166 4.59 27.58 13.41
C TYR A 166 3.65 26.65 14.20
N HIS A 167 3.55 26.80 15.52
CA HIS A 167 2.72 25.91 16.35
C HIS A 167 1.22 26.20 16.17
N ARG A 168 0.86 27.44 15.82
CA ARG A 168 -0.51 27.83 15.48
C ARG A 168 -0.95 27.23 14.14
N TYR A 169 -0.06 27.16 13.16
CA TYR A 169 -0.34 26.61 11.82
C TYR A 169 0.04 25.13 11.66
N ILE A 170 0.48 24.45 12.72
CA ILE A 170 0.98 23.06 12.65
C ILE A 170 -0.02 22.10 12.00
N LEU A 171 -1.33 22.27 12.27
CA LEU A 171 -2.36 21.42 11.68
C LEU A 171 -2.49 21.66 10.17
N VAL A 172 -2.44 22.92 9.73
CA VAL A 172 -2.47 23.28 8.31
C VAL A 172 -1.23 22.74 7.60
N LEU A 173 -0.05 22.89 8.20
CA LEU A 173 1.20 22.34 7.66
C LEU A 173 1.17 20.82 7.52
N HIS A 174 0.59 20.09 8.49
CA HIS A 174 0.39 18.64 8.37
C HIS A 174 -0.59 18.27 7.25
N LEU A 175 -1.68 19.02 7.07
CA LEU A 175 -2.62 18.82 5.95
C LEU A 175 -1.96 19.11 4.60
N CYS A 176 -1.16 20.17 4.50
CA CYS A 176 -0.37 20.47 3.31
C CYS A 176 0.65 19.35 3.02
N ASN A 177 1.35 18.83 4.04
CA ASN A 177 2.28 17.71 3.87
C ASN A 177 1.56 16.44 3.39
N LEU A 178 0.38 16.14 3.95
CA LEU A 178 -0.43 15.00 3.50
C LEU A 178 -0.87 15.16 2.04
N PHE A 179 -1.27 16.38 1.65
CA PHE A 179 -1.64 16.68 0.27
C PHE A 179 -0.48 16.50 -0.69
N VAL A 180 0.67 17.10 -0.39
CA VAL A 180 1.88 16.99 -1.21
C VAL A 180 2.33 15.53 -1.28
N PHE A 181 2.28 14.79 -0.17
CA PHE A 181 2.59 13.36 -0.15
C PHE A 181 1.69 12.56 -1.10
N LEU A 182 0.37 12.73 -1.03
CA LEU A 182 -0.57 12.06 -1.93
C LEU A 182 -0.33 12.46 -3.39
N TRP A 183 -0.08 13.74 -3.65
CA TRP A 183 0.21 14.23 -4.99
C TRP A 183 1.48 13.59 -5.57
N LEU A 184 2.57 13.56 -4.80
CA LEU A 184 3.84 12.96 -5.22
C LEU A 184 3.71 11.46 -5.48
N VAL A 185 3.00 10.72 -4.63
CA VAL A 185 2.75 9.28 -4.85
C VAL A 185 2.00 9.06 -6.16
N ASN A 186 0.93 9.82 -6.40
CA ASN A 186 0.18 9.73 -7.67
C ASN A 186 1.02 10.16 -8.87
N PHE A 187 1.90 11.15 -8.71
CA PHE A 187 2.82 11.59 -9.75
C PHE A 187 3.81 10.49 -10.14
N VAL A 188 4.43 9.82 -9.15
CA VAL A 188 5.34 8.69 -9.40
C VAL A 188 4.61 7.54 -10.10
N ILE A 189 3.37 7.24 -9.69
CA ILE A 189 2.53 6.22 -10.37
C ILE A 189 2.25 6.63 -11.82
N ALA A 190 1.88 7.89 -12.06
CA ALA A 190 1.62 8.42 -13.39
C ALA A 190 2.86 8.35 -14.28
N LEU A 191 4.04 8.70 -13.74
CA LEU A 191 5.32 8.58 -14.42
C LEU A 191 5.63 7.13 -14.80
N GLY A 192 5.42 6.17 -13.89
CA GLY A 192 5.58 4.75 -14.16
C GLY A 192 4.64 4.25 -15.27
N GLN A 193 3.36 4.62 -15.20
CA GLN A 193 2.36 4.23 -16.21
C GLN A 193 2.68 4.81 -17.60
N CYS A 194 3.04 6.09 -17.68
CA CYS A 194 3.43 6.76 -18.92
C CYS A 194 4.70 6.14 -19.51
N THR A 195 5.70 5.85 -18.67
CA THR A 195 6.96 5.21 -19.09
C THR A 195 6.72 3.83 -19.68
N LEU A 196 5.94 2.98 -18.99
CA LEU A 196 5.60 1.64 -19.47
C LEU A 196 4.80 1.69 -20.77
N ALA A 197 3.81 2.59 -20.85
CA ALA A 197 3.03 2.79 -22.06
C ALA A 197 3.91 3.23 -23.24
N GLY A 198 4.86 4.15 -23.02
CA GLY A 198 5.81 4.59 -24.04
C GLY A 198 6.74 3.47 -24.51
N ALA A 199 7.24 2.65 -23.59
CA ALA A 199 8.12 1.53 -23.93
C ALA A 199 7.39 0.50 -24.78
N PHE A 200 6.16 0.12 -24.39
CA PHE A 200 5.34 -0.79 -25.18
C PHE A 200 4.92 -0.20 -26.52
N ALA A 201 4.58 1.09 -26.56
CA ALA A 201 4.24 1.80 -27.79
C ALA A 201 5.42 1.81 -28.78
N SER A 202 6.64 2.05 -28.30
CA SER A 202 7.85 2.04 -29.14
C SER A 202 8.09 0.69 -29.82
N TYR A 203 7.74 -0.41 -29.15
CA TYR A 203 7.80 -1.75 -29.72
C TYR A 203 6.62 -2.06 -30.66
N TYR A 204 5.39 -1.77 -30.21
CA TYR A 204 4.17 -2.08 -30.93
C TYR A 204 4.11 -1.37 -32.28
N TRP A 205 4.43 -0.07 -32.30
CA TRP A 205 4.38 0.78 -33.49
C TRP A 205 5.66 0.78 -34.34
N ALA A 206 6.70 0.03 -33.94
CA ALA A 206 7.90 -0.14 -34.78
C ALA A 206 7.57 -0.94 -36.05
N LEU A 207 7.75 -0.34 -37.23
CA LEU A 207 7.47 -1.01 -38.51
C LEU A 207 8.55 -2.05 -38.85
N ARG A 208 9.83 -1.73 -38.64
CA ARG A 208 10.95 -2.66 -38.88
C ARG A 208 11.59 -3.10 -37.56
N LYS A 209 11.26 -4.31 -37.13
CA LYS A 209 11.86 -4.94 -35.93
C LYS A 209 13.14 -5.69 -36.34
N PRO A 210 14.30 -5.49 -35.67
CA PRO A 210 14.55 -4.66 -34.47
C PRO A 210 15.09 -3.24 -34.74
N LYS A 211 15.29 -2.82 -35.99
CA LYS A 211 16.02 -1.57 -36.34
C LYS A 211 15.37 -0.28 -35.79
N ASP A 212 14.04 -0.23 -35.74
CA ASP A 212 13.29 0.96 -35.30
C ASP A 212 13.05 0.98 -33.77
N ILE A 213 13.51 -0.03 -33.03
CA ILE A 213 13.33 -0.13 -31.58
C ILE A 213 14.55 0.48 -30.88
N PRO A 214 14.40 1.45 -29.96
CA PRO A 214 15.52 1.99 -29.21
C PRO A 214 16.17 0.89 -28.36
N ALA A 215 17.51 0.92 -28.24
CA ALA A 215 18.28 -0.11 -27.53
C ALA A 215 17.87 -0.27 -26.06
N PHE A 216 17.46 0.82 -25.40
CA PHE A 216 16.95 0.84 -24.02
C PHE A 216 15.57 1.51 -23.97
N PRO A 217 14.49 0.80 -24.35
CA PRO A 217 13.16 1.41 -24.53
C PRO A 217 12.61 1.98 -23.22
N LEU A 218 12.82 1.30 -22.08
CA LEU A 218 12.39 1.79 -20.78
C LEU A 218 13.05 3.11 -20.38
N TYR A 219 14.38 3.21 -20.54
CA TYR A 219 15.12 4.42 -20.20
C TYR A 219 14.77 5.59 -21.14
N SER A 220 14.66 5.31 -22.45
CA SER A 220 14.26 6.31 -23.44
C SER A 220 12.87 6.87 -23.13
N SER A 221 11.88 6.00 -22.89
CA SER A 221 10.51 6.42 -22.56
C SER A 221 10.43 7.14 -21.22
N PHE A 222 11.23 6.74 -20.22
CA PHE A 222 11.30 7.42 -18.93
C PHE A 222 11.85 8.85 -19.08
N SER A 223 12.96 9.00 -19.80
CA SER A 223 13.57 10.30 -20.08
C SER A 223 12.61 11.21 -20.86
N GLN A 224 11.92 10.68 -21.86
CA GLN A 224 10.89 11.43 -22.60
C GLN A 224 9.74 11.87 -21.69
N ALA A 225 9.27 10.99 -20.79
CA ALA A 225 8.20 11.30 -19.86
C ALA A 225 8.57 12.45 -18.91
N ILE A 226 9.82 12.47 -18.40
CA ILE A 226 10.31 13.55 -17.55
C ILE A 226 10.50 14.86 -18.32
N ASN A 227 11.14 14.81 -19.50
CA ASN A 227 11.48 16.03 -20.22
C ASN A 227 10.26 16.68 -20.90
N TYR A 228 9.33 15.89 -21.43
CA TYR A 228 8.24 16.41 -22.27
C TYR A 228 6.84 16.27 -21.65
N HIS A 229 6.61 15.33 -20.73
CA HIS A 229 5.27 15.02 -20.24
C HIS A 229 5.02 15.33 -18.77
N THR A 230 6.03 15.76 -18.01
CA THR A 230 5.94 16.05 -16.57
C THR A 230 4.75 16.93 -16.21
N GLY A 231 4.48 18.01 -16.94
CA GLY A 231 3.35 18.91 -16.65
C GLY A 231 1.98 18.23 -16.75
N SER A 232 1.77 17.39 -17.77
CA SER A 232 0.50 16.66 -17.95
C SER A 232 0.33 15.56 -16.89
N LEU A 233 1.43 14.89 -16.51
CA LEU A 233 1.42 13.89 -15.45
C LEU A 233 1.18 14.52 -14.07
N ALA A 234 1.81 15.67 -13.80
CA ALA A 234 1.62 16.46 -12.58
C ALA A 234 0.18 16.96 -12.46
N PHE A 235 -0.42 17.44 -13.55
CA PHE A 235 -1.81 17.89 -13.56
C PHE A 235 -2.81 16.75 -13.30
N GLY A 236 -2.66 15.62 -14.00
CA GLY A 236 -3.55 14.47 -13.78
C GLY A 236 -3.44 13.89 -12.36
N SER A 237 -2.22 13.81 -11.82
CA SER A 237 -1.98 13.36 -10.44
C SER A 237 -2.50 14.35 -9.40
N LEU A 238 -2.49 15.66 -9.69
CA LEU A 238 -3.07 16.69 -8.84
C LEU A 238 -4.58 16.51 -8.71
N ILE A 239 -5.30 16.35 -9.84
CA ILE A 239 -6.75 16.13 -9.85
C ILE A 239 -7.13 14.91 -8.97
N LEU A 240 -6.39 13.81 -9.13
CA LEU A 240 -6.63 12.61 -8.33
C LEU A 240 -6.36 12.84 -6.84
N SER A 241 -5.28 13.55 -6.49
CA SER A 241 -4.92 13.84 -5.09
C SER A 241 -5.94 14.72 -4.37
N VAL A 242 -6.55 15.69 -5.07
CA VAL A 242 -7.63 16.53 -4.52
C VAL A 242 -8.82 15.69 -4.10
N VAL A 243 -9.26 14.77 -4.97
CA VAL A 243 -10.38 13.86 -4.68
C VAL A 243 -10.05 12.90 -3.54
N GLN A 244 -8.81 12.41 -3.48
CA GLN A 244 -8.35 11.56 -2.37
C GLN A 244 -8.37 12.29 -1.03
N ILE A 245 -7.95 13.56 -0.97
CA ILE A 245 -8.05 14.36 0.25
C ILE A 245 -9.50 14.53 0.69
N ILE A 246 -10.41 14.85 -0.25
CA ILE A 246 -11.82 15.02 0.10
C ILE A 246 -12.38 13.72 0.70
N ARG A 247 -12.03 12.56 0.12
CA ARG A 247 -12.43 11.25 0.67
C ARG A 247 -11.87 11.01 2.08
N ILE A 248 -10.60 11.34 2.34
CA ILE A 248 -9.99 11.20 3.67
C ILE A 248 -10.69 12.12 4.68
N VAL A 249 -11.01 13.36 4.30
CA VAL A 249 -11.73 14.32 5.15
C VAL A 249 -13.14 13.83 5.45
N LEU A 250 -13.87 13.31 4.46
CA LEU A 250 -15.21 12.74 4.66
C LEU A 250 -15.18 11.54 5.62
N GLU A 251 -14.16 10.68 5.53
CA GLU A 251 -13.97 9.55 6.45
C GLU A 251 -13.67 10.02 7.88
N TYR A 252 -12.81 11.03 8.02
CA TYR A 252 -12.50 11.64 9.31
C TYR A 252 -13.71 12.33 9.95
N LEU A 253 -14.52 13.06 9.16
CA LEU A 253 -15.73 13.71 9.64
C LEU A 253 -16.76 12.69 10.13
N ASP A 254 -16.97 11.60 9.38
CA ASP A 254 -17.86 10.51 9.80
C ASP A 254 -17.43 9.90 11.14
N HIS A 255 -16.13 9.60 11.28
CA HIS A 255 -15.60 9.07 12.53
C HIS A 255 -15.79 10.02 13.72
N LYS A 256 -15.54 11.32 13.52
CA LYS A 256 -15.67 12.34 14.58
C LYS A 256 -17.12 12.59 14.96
N LEU A 257 -18.04 12.50 14.01
CA LEU A 257 -19.45 12.79 14.23
C LEU A 257 -20.22 11.61 14.84
N LYS A 258 -19.66 10.38 14.92
CA LYS A 258 -20.33 9.19 15.48
C LYS A 258 -20.97 9.39 16.87
N GLY A 259 -20.52 10.36 17.68
CA GLY A 259 -21.10 10.64 19.00
C GLY A 259 -22.29 11.61 19.06
N SER A 260 -22.67 12.27 17.95
CA SER A 260 -23.66 13.38 17.96
C SER A 260 -24.46 13.46 16.63
N GLN A 261 -25.06 12.35 16.18
CA GLN A 261 -25.65 12.29 14.82
C GLN A 261 -27.17 12.52 14.78
N ASN A 262 -27.56 13.57 14.07
CA ASN A 262 -28.89 13.74 13.48
C ASN A 262 -29.04 12.83 12.24
N ARG A 263 -30.23 12.27 12.02
CA ARG A 263 -30.49 11.33 10.88
C ARG A 263 -30.11 11.91 9.52
N VAL A 264 -30.33 13.21 9.31
CA VAL A 264 -30.01 13.92 8.06
C VAL A 264 -28.50 14.00 7.81
N ALA A 265 -27.70 14.31 8.83
CA ALA A 265 -26.24 14.42 8.69
C ALA A 265 -25.60 13.07 8.30
N ARG A 266 -26.10 11.97 8.87
CA ARG A 266 -25.65 10.62 8.53
C ARG A 266 -25.96 10.24 7.08
N PHE A 267 -27.14 10.62 6.58
CA PHE A 267 -27.52 10.38 5.18
C PHE A 267 -26.63 11.17 4.22
N VAL A 268 -26.40 12.46 4.48
CA VAL A 268 -25.56 13.33 3.64
C VAL A 268 -24.12 12.83 3.57
N ILE A 269 -23.52 12.45 4.71
CA ILE A 269 -22.15 11.91 4.76
C ILE A 269 -22.07 10.59 3.98
N CYS A 270 -23.05 9.71 4.11
CA CYS A 270 -23.10 8.46 3.35
C CYS A 270 -23.16 8.71 1.83
N CYS A 271 -23.99 9.65 1.39
CA CYS A 271 -24.12 10.02 -0.02
C CYS A 271 -22.79 10.58 -0.57
N LEU A 272 -22.19 11.54 0.14
CA LEU A 272 -20.90 12.13 -0.26
C LEU A 272 -19.78 11.09 -0.32
N LYS A 273 -19.69 10.19 0.66
CA LYS A 273 -18.71 9.09 0.64
C LYS A 273 -18.84 8.23 -0.61
N CYS A 274 -20.07 7.84 -0.97
CA CYS A 274 -20.34 7.07 -2.18
C CYS A 274 -19.94 7.83 -3.44
N CYS A 275 -20.38 9.09 -3.59
CA CYS A 275 -20.06 9.92 -4.75
C CYS A 275 -18.55 10.12 -4.94
N PHE A 276 -17.83 10.46 -3.88
CA PHE A 276 -16.37 10.67 -3.96
C PHE A 276 -15.60 9.37 -4.14
N TRP A 277 -16.11 8.24 -3.64
CA TRP A 277 -15.54 6.92 -3.93
C TRP A 277 -15.68 6.55 -5.41
N CYS A 278 -16.86 6.79 -6.00
CA CYS A 278 -17.10 6.59 -7.43
C CYS A 278 -16.22 7.52 -8.28
N LEU A 279 -16.13 8.80 -7.89
CA LEU A 279 -15.31 9.79 -8.58
C LEU A 279 -13.82 9.42 -8.54
N GLU A 280 -13.28 8.96 -7.41
CA GLU A 280 -11.89 8.53 -7.32
C GLU A 280 -11.60 7.36 -8.28
N HIS A 281 -12.48 6.35 -8.33
CA HIS A 281 -12.33 5.23 -9.24
C HIS A 281 -12.38 5.65 -10.70
N PHE A 282 -13.35 6.50 -11.05
CA PHE A 282 -13.50 7.04 -12.39
C PHE A 282 -12.28 7.87 -12.82
N LEU A 283 -11.76 8.74 -11.94
CA LEU A 283 -10.57 9.54 -12.23
C LEU A 283 -9.32 8.68 -12.37
N LYS A 284 -9.14 7.64 -11.55
CA LYS A 284 -8.05 6.66 -11.74
C LYS A 284 -8.11 6.00 -13.11
N PHE A 285 -9.32 5.61 -13.55
CA PHE A 285 -9.54 5.02 -14.86
C PHE A 285 -9.20 6.01 -15.99
N ILE A 286 -9.71 7.23 -15.96
CA ILE A 286 -9.41 8.23 -16.98
C ILE A 286 -7.92 8.57 -16.99
N ASN A 287 -7.31 8.83 -15.84
CA ASN A 287 -5.90 9.18 -15.74
C ASN A 287 -5.01 8.11 -16.37
N ARG A 288 -5.24 6.82 -16.04
CA ARG A 288 -4.47 5.70 -16.59
C ARG A 288 -4.53 5.68 -18.12
N ASN A 289 -5.73 5.83 -18.70
CA ASN A 289 -5.90 5.79 -20.15
C ASN A 289 -5.39 7.08 -20.83
N ALA A 290 -5.52 8.23 -20.18
CA ALA A 290 -4.96 9.49 -20.64
C ALA A 290 -3.42 9.42 -20.72
N TYR A 291 -2.76 8.83 -19.72
CA TYR A 291 -1.29 8.66 -19.73
C TYR A 291 -0.81 7.75 -20.86
N ILE A 292 -1.59 6.72 -21.22
CA ILE A 292 -1.29 5.88 -22.40
C ILE A 292 -1.37 6.72 -23.68
N MET A 293 -2.41 7.53 -23.83
CA MET A 293 -2.56 8.42 -24.99
C MET A 293 -1.48 9.51 -25.05
N ILE A 294 -1.06 10.05 -23.90
CA ILE A 294 0.06 10.99 -23.80
C ILE A 294 1.35 10.32 -24.28
N ALA A 295 1.62 9.09 -23.83
CA ALA A 295 2.83 8.37 -24.19
C ALA A 295 2.93 8.02 -25.68
N ILE A 296 1.78 7.78 -26.35
CA ILE A 296 1.72 7.43 -27.78
C ILE A 296 1.74 8.67 -28.67
N TYR A 297 0.91 9.67 -28.35
CA TYR A 297 0.65 10.82 -29.23
C TYR A 297 1.27 12.14 -28.77
N GLY A 298 1.81 12.20 -27.55
CA GLY A 298 2.46 13.39 -27.01
C GLY A 298 1.55 14.60 -26.77
N LYS A 299 0.22 14.40 -26.70
CA LYS A 299 -0.76 15.50 -26.50
C LYS A 299 -0.88 15.88 -25.02
N SER A 300 -1.52 17.04 -24.75
CA SER A 300 -1.83 17.47 -23.37
C SER A 300 -2.83 16.54 -22.67
N PHE A 301 -2.90 16.62 -21.34
CA PHE A 301 -3.74 15.75 -20.51
C PHE A 301 -5.23 15.75 -20.89
N CYS A 302 -5.86 16.93 -21.04
CA CYS A 302 -7.29 17.02 -21.33
C CYS A 302 -7.63 16.46 -22.71
N THR A 303 -6.83 16.78 -23.72
CA THR A 303 -7.01 16.26 -25.08
C THR A 303 -6.84 14.74 -25.11
N SER A 304 -5.79 14.24 -24.46
CA SER A 304 -5.53 12.80 -24.35
C SER A 304 -6.62 12.06 -23.58
N SER A 305 -7.18 12.66 -22.53
CA SER A 305 -8.29 12.10 -21.76
C SER A 305 -9.56 11.99 -22.61
N LYS A 306 -9.87 13.04 -23.39
CA LYS A 306 -11.02 13.04 -24.32
C LYS A 306 -10.86 11.97 -25.39
N ASP A 307 -9.69 11.90 -26.01
CA ASP A 307 -9.39 10.92 -27.06
C ASP A 307 -9.46 9.49 -26.48
N ALA A 308 -8.85 9.26 -25.31
CA ALA A 308 -8.92 7.99 -24.60
C ALA A 308 -10.37 7.56 -24.28
N PHE A 309 -11.14 8.45 -23.67
CA PHE A 309 -12.52 8.17 -23.30
C PHE A 309 -13.39 7.88 -24.53
N SER A 310 -13.26 8.69 -25.59
CA SER A 310 -13.98 8.49 -26.84
C SER A 310 -13.65 7.16 -27.50
N LEU A 311 -12.37 6.77 -27.55
CA LEU A 311 -11.93 5.49 -28.10
C LEU A 311 -12.50 4.30 -27.33
N LEU A 312 -12.47 4.37 -25.99
CA LEU A 312 -12.97 3.32 -25.11
C LEU A 312 -14.49 3.19 -25.19
N MET A 313 -15.23 4.31 -25.11
CA MET A 313 -16.69 4.30 -25.12
C MET A 313 -17.26 3.80 -26.46
N ARG A 314 -16.65 4.18 -27.58
CA ARG A 314 -17.05 3.72 -28.92
C ARG A 314 -16.82 2.22 -29.13
N ASN A 315 -15.96 1.59 -28.32
CA ASN A 315 -15.61 0.18 -28.44
C ASN A 315 -15.79 -0.57 -27.11
N VAL A 316 -16.74 -0.14 -26.27
CA VAL A 316 -16.87 -0.63 -24.89
C VAL A 316 -16.99 -2.15 -24.78
N ILE A 317 -17.73 -2.78 -25.70
CA ILE A 317 -17.89 -4.25 -25.76
C ILE A 317 -16.55 -4.92 -26.03
N ARG A 318 -15.81 -4.44 -27.04
CA ARG A 318 -14.50 -5.00 -27.40
C ARG A 318 -13.50 -4.83 -26.27
N VAL A 319 -13.50 -3.68 -25.60
CA VAL A 319 -12.63 -3.40 -24.45
C VAL A 319 -12.97 -4.34 -23.29
N ALA A 320 -14.25 -4.51 -22.96
CA ALA A 320 -14.67 -5.40 -21.87
C ALA A 320 -14.29 -6.87 -22.15
N VAL A 321 -14.47 -7.34 -23.38
CA VAL A 321 -14.06 -8.70 -23.77
C VAL A 321 -12.54 -8.84 -23.71
N LEU A 322 -11.78 -7.89 -24.25
CA LEU A 322 -10.31 -7.91 -24.21
C LEU A 322 -9.76 -7.91 -22.78
N ASP A 323 -10.34 -7.14 -21.88
CA ASP A 323 -9.95 -7.10 -20.46
C ASP A 323 -10.10 -8.49 -19.82
N LYS A 324 -11.26 -9.14 -20.03
CA LYS A 324 -11.54 -10.50 -19.52
C LYS A 324 -10.63 -11.56 -20.13
N VAL A 325 -10.37 -11.49 -21.44
CA VAL A 325 -9.46 -12.42 -22.12
C VAL A 325 -8.03 -12.21 -21.66
N THR A 326 -7.59 -10.95 -21.49
CA THR A 326 -6.23 -10.63 -21.01
C THR A 326 -6.02 -11.12 -19.59
N ASP A 327 -6.99 -10.91 -18.70
CA ASP A 327 -6.94 -11.43 -17.33
C ASP A 327 -6.84 -12.96 -17.31
N PHE A 328 -7.62 -13.64 -18.15
CA PHE A 328 -7.55 -15.10 -18.29
C PHE A 328 -6.18 -15.57 -18.82
N LEU A 329 -5.65 -14.92 -19.87
CA LEU A 329 -4.35 -15.26 -20.44
C LEU A 329 -3.19 -14.99 -19.48
N LEU A 330 -3.22 -13.88 -18.75
CA LEU A 330 -2.21 -13.56 -17.74
C LEU A 330 -2.30 -14.53 -16.55
N PHE A 331 -3.51 -14.94 -16.17
CA PHE A 331 -3.71 -15.98 -15.17
C PHE A 331 -3.12 -17.32 -15.62
N LEU A 332 -3.40 -17.76 -16.86
CA LEU A 332 -2.83 -18.98 -17.42
C LEU A 332 -1.31 -18.89 -17.54
N GLY A 333 -0.77 -17.75 -17.99
CA GLY A 333 0.67 -17.51 -18.07
C GLY A 333 1.34 -17.60 -16.70
N ARG A 334 0.73 -17.02 -15.66
CA ARG A 334 1.22 -17.14 -14.28
C ARG A 334 1.22 -18.59 -13.79
N LEU A 335 0.15 -19.35 -14.07
CA LEU A 335 0.05 -20.77 -13.71
C LEU A 335 1.07 -21.64 -14.44
N LEU A 336 1.27 -21.42 -15.73
CA LEU A 336 2.25 -22.18 -16.53
C LEU A 336 3.68 -21.88 -16.07
N ILE A 337 4.01 -20.62 -15.82
CA ILE A 337 5.33 -20.23 -15.33
C ILE A 337 5.57 -20.78 -13.93
N SER A 338 4.62 -20.66 -13.00
CA SER A 338 4.77 -21.23 -11.66
C SER A 338 4.85 -22.76 -11.70
N GLY A 339 3.99 -23.42 -12.49
CA GLY A 339 3.95 -24.87 -12.64
C GLY A 339 5.23 -25.43 -13.26
N SER A 340 5.74 -24.83 -14.34
CA SER A 340 6.99 -25.26 -14.98
C SER A 340 8.20 -25.09 -14.08
N VAL A 341 8.27 -24.01 -13.28
CA VAL A 341 9.35 -23.82 -12.30
C VAL A 341 9.26 -24.85 -11.17
N VAL A 342 8.06 -25.13 -10.65
CA VAL A 342 7.87 -26.16 -9.61
C VAL A 342 8.23 -27.55 -10.15
N LEU A 343 7.77 -27.89 -11.36
CA LEU A 343 8.07 -29.16 -12.00
C LEU A 343 9.58 -29.33 -12.27
N ASP A 344 10.28 -28.28 -12.72
CA ASP A 344 11.74 -28.28 -12.90
C ASP A 344 12.46 -28.45 -11.55
N VAL A 345 11.94 -27.88 -10.46
CA VAL A 345 12.53 -28.05 -9.11
C VAL A 345 12.32 -29.47 -8.57
N GLU A 346 11.22 -30.12 -8.92
CA GLU A 346 10.84 -31.42 -8.36
C GLU A 346 11.39 -32.62 -9.16
N LEU A 347 11.47 -32.51 -10.49
CA LEU A 347 12.01 -33.57 -11.34
C LEU A 347 13.54 -33.55 -11.46
N ASN A 348 14.15 -32.37 -11.37
CA ASN A 348 15.58 -32.19 -11.56
C ASN A 348 16.29 -31.92 -10.23
N ASP A 349 17.39 -32.62 -9.99
CA ASP A 349 18.22 -32.48 -8.79
C ASP A 349 19.47 -31.62 -9.04
N GLY A 350 19.71 -31.25 -10.31
CA GLY A 350 20.90 -30.52 -10.73
C GLY A 350 22.08 -31.44 -11.08
N SER A 351 21.89 -32.76 -11.09
CA SER A 351 22.89 -33.72 -11.57
C SER A 351 23.15 -33.56 -13.08
N PRO A 352 24.26 -34.11 -13.61
CA PRO A 352 24.52 -34.11 -15.05
C PRO A 352 23.44 -34.87 -15.87
N GLN A 353 22.68 -35.77 -15.23
CA GLN A 353 21.62 -36.56 -15.85
C GLN A 353 20.26 -35.84 -15.79
N ARG A 354 20.05 -34.99 -14.76
CA ARG A 354 18.82 -34.21 -14.55
C ARG A 354 19.16 -32.75 -14.15
N PRO A 355 19.66 -31.94 -15.10
CA PRO A 355 20.02 -30.55 -14.82
C PRO A 355 18.76 -29.69 -14.64
N PHE A 356 18.82 -28.65 -13.81
CA PHE A 356 17.78 -27.62 -13.78
C PHE A 356 17.77 -26.85 -15.10
N TYR A 357 16.61 -26.75 -15.74
CA TYR A 357 16.43 -26.08 -17.04
C TYR A 357 16.09 -24.60 -16.93
N MET A 358 15.71 -24.10 -15.75
CA MET A 358 15.46 -22.66 -15.52
C MET A 358 16.66 -21.76 -15.88
N ASN A 359 16.41 -20.47 -16.16
CA ASN A 359 17.46 -19.49 -16.49
C ASN A 359 18.48 -19.33 -15.33
N HIS A 360 19.75 -19.06 -15.65
CA HIS A 360 20.82 -18.78 -14.68
C HIS A 360 20.45 -17.70 -13.63
N ALA A 361 19.77 -16.63 -14.04
CA ALA A 361 19.30 -15.60 -13.11
C ALA A 361 18.34 -16.16 -12.05
N LEU A 362 17.41 -17.03 -12.48
CA LEU A 362 16.44 -17.69 -11.60
C LEU A 362 17.13 -18.71 -10.67
N LYS A 363 18.07 -19.48 -11.20
CA LYS A 363 18.93 -20.41 -10.45
C LYS A 363 19.69 -19.70 -9.33
N SER A 364 20.23 -18.50 -9.60
CA SER A 364 20.92 -17.66 -8.63
C SER A 364 19.99 -17.19 -7.50
N ILE A 365 18.77 -16.73 -7.83
CA ILE A 365 17.76 -16.31 -6.84
C ILE A 365 17.36 -17.47 -5.93
N LEU A 366 17.16 -18.66 -6.50
CA LEU A 366 16.77 -19.88 -5.79
C LEU A 366 17.96 -20.60 -5.11
N LYS A 367 19.19 -20.09 -5.25
CA LYS A 367 20.43 -20.71 -4.76
C LYS A 367 20.61 -22.17 -5.24
N LYS A 368 20.13 -22.50 -6.44
CA LYS A 368 20.28 -23.80 -7.09
C LYS A 368 21.40 -23.73 -8.13
N LYS A 369 22.18 -24.80 -8.30
CA LYS A 369 23.28 -24.87 -9.28
C LYS A 369 23.32 -26.27 -9.90
N ASN A 370 23.60 -26.34 -11.20
CA ASN A 370 23.86 -27.62 -11.86
C ASN A 370 25.28 -28.08 -11.53
N ILE A 371 25.42 -29.35 -11.17
CA ILE A 371 26.69 -30.02 -10.92
C ILE A 371 27.34 -30.27 -12.28
N LEU A 372 28.49 -29.65 -12.51
CA LEU A 372 29.29 -29.89 -13.70
C LEU A 372 30.01 -31.22 -13.55
N LYS A 373 29.99 -32.04 -14.61
CA LYS A 373 30.73 -33.30 -14.67
C LYS A 373 32.23 -32.96 -14.50
N LYS A 374 32.87 -33.43 -13.42
CA LYS A 374 34.33 -33.40 -13.33
C LYS A 374 34.86 -34.30 -14.44
N THR A 375 35.53 -33.72 -15.40
CA THR A 375 36.31 -34.47 -16.39
C THR A 375 37.45 -35.12 -15.61
N GLU A 376 37.37 -36.43 -15.37
CA GLU A 376 38.52 -37.22 -14.91
C GLU A 376 39.54 -37.23 -16.06
N ILE A 377 40.71 -36.66 -15.81
CA ILE A 377 41.93 -36.78 -16.62
C ILE A 377 42.80 -37.81 -15.93
#